data_AF-A0AAC8YH01-F1
#
_entry.id   AF-A0AAC8YH01-F1
#
_cell.length_a   1.000
_cell.length_b   1.000
_cell.length_c   1.000
_cell.angle_alpha   90.00
_cell.angle_beta   90.00
_cell.angle_gamma   90.00
#
_symmetry.space_group_name_H-M   'P 1'
#
loop_
_entity.id
_entity.type
_entity.pdbx_description
1 polymer ?
#
loop_
_entity_poly.entity_id
_entity_poly.type
_entity_poly.pdbx_seq_one_letter_code
_entity_poly.pdbx_strand_id
1 'polypeptide(L)'
;MQPKKFTKKPVEIEAMRFGPGGIEQSEVLEWIDAHGGKLYVYGCSVQKADEPFPDGSFWQWVWGSVETIEGSMKALAGDWIIHGVAGEFYPVKPDIFAATYEEVSE
;
A
#
# COMPACT_ATOMS: atom_id res chain seq x y z
N MET A 1 12.11 35.79 12.23
CA MET A 1 13.04 34.74 11.74
C MET A 1 12.83 34.57 10.25
N GLN A 2 13.89 34.35 9.46
CA GLN A 2 13.78 34.04 8.03
C GLN A 2 13.74 32.51 7.82
N PRO A 3 13.00 32.01 6.81
CA PRO A 3 12.95 30.59 6.50
C PRO A 3 14.31 30.09 6.00
N LYS A 4 14.73 28.91 6.48
CA LYS A 4 15.91 28.20 6.00
C LYS A 4 15.49 27.07 5.06
N LYS A 5 16.28 26.81 4.02
CA LYS A 5 16.06 25.72 3.07
C LYS A 5 16.84 24.48 3.50
N PHE A 6 16.24 23.31 3.35
CA PHE A 6 16.83 22.00 3.66
C PHE A 6 16.49 21.01 2.54
N THR A 7 17.34 20.00 2.35
CA THR A 7 17.11 18.88 1.45
C THR A 7 16.94 17.59 2.26
N LYS A 8 16.07 16.68 1.80
CA LYS A 8 15.91 15.36 2.43
C LYS A 8 17.15 14.52 2.14
N LYS A 9 17.59 13.71 3.11
CA LYS A 9 18.64 12.70 2.88
C LYS A 9 18.10 11.60 1.94
N PRO A 10 18.93 11.00 1.08
CA PRO A 10 18.53 9.82 0.31
C PRO A 10 18.23 8.67 1.28
N VAL A 11 17.15 7.95 1.00
CA VAL A 11 16.62 6.89 1.85
C VAL A 11 16.06 5.80 0.93
N GLU A 12 16.50 4.57 1.16
CA GLU A 12 15.92 3.37 0.55
C GLU A 12 14.78 2.86 1.44
N ILE A 13 13.72 2.36 0.82
CA ILE A 13 12.54 1.81 1.48
C ILE A 13 12.15 0.50 0.80
N GLU A 14 11.39 -0.32 1.51
CA GLU A 14 10.71 -1.46 0.94
C GLU A 14 9.25 -1.10 0.70
N ALA A 15 8.67 -1.57 -0.41
CA ALA A 15 7.27 -1.37 -0.70
C ALA A 15 6.68 -2.55 -1.45
N MET A 16 5.44 -2.90 -1.10
CA MET A 16 4.64 -3.88 -1.83
C MET A 16 3.35 -3.24 -2.31
N ARG A 17 2.92 -3.61 -3.52
CA ARG A 17 1.65 -3.12 -4.07
C ARG A 17 0.49 -3.90 -3.45
N PHE A 18 -0.49 -3.18 -2.91
CA PHE A 18 -1.71 -3.77 -2.36
C PHE A 18 -2.63 -4.22 -3.51
N GLY A 19 -2.63 -5.52 -3.80
CA GLY A 19 -3.30 -6.08 -4.99
C GLY A 19 -4.85 -6.04 -4.95
N PRO A 20 -5.50 -6.08 -6.13
CA PRO A 20 -6.94 -6.29 -6.24
C PRO A 20 -7.30 -7.73 -5.84
N GLY A 21 -7.83 -7.92 -4.63
CA GLY A 21 -8.43 -9.17 -4.10
C GLY A 21 -7.81 -10.51 -4.51
N GLY A 22 -7.07 -11.19 -3.62
CA GLY A 22 -6.56 -12.55 -3.87
C GLY A 22 -5.27 -12.92 -3.12
N ILE A 23 -4.48 -13.82 -3.70
CA ILE A 23 -3.18 -14.33 -3.18
C ILE A 23 -2.18 -13.20 -2.93
N GLU A 24 -2.22 -12.13 -3.74
CA GLU A 24 -1.34 -10.96 -3.58
C GLU A 24 -1.58 -10.20 -2.25
N GLN A 25 -2.74 -10.38 -1.61
CA GLN A 25 -3.03 -9.76 -0.32
C GLN A 25 -2.47 -10.54 0.86
N SER A 26 -2.38 -11.88 0.76
CA SER A 26 -1.75 -12.67 1.80
C SER A 26 -0.27 -12.35 1.92
N GLU A 27 0.44 -12.17 0.80
CA GLU A 27 1.85 -11.82 0.82
C GLU A 27 2.10 -10.46 1.49
N VAL A 28 1.29 -9.45 1.18
CA VAL A 28 1.37 -8.14 1.83
C VAL A 28 1.04 -8.24 3.32
N LEU A 29 0.04 -9.04 3.70
CA LEU A 29 -0.34 -9.24 5.09
C LEU A 29 0.77 -9.95 5.88
N GLU A 30 1.32 -11.04 5.34
CA GLU A 30 2.41 -11.81 5.94
C GLU A 30 3.67 -10.95 6.08
N TRP A 31 3.99 -10.15 5.06
CA TRP A 31 5.10 -9.20 5.11
C TRP A 31 4.92 -8.15 6.21
N ILE A 32 3.73 -7.56 6.33
CA ILE A 32 3.43 -6.57 7.36
C ILE A 32 3.51 -7.20 8.76
N ASP A 33 2.93 -8.39 8.95
CA ASP A 33 2.95 -9.11 10.24
C ASP A 33 4.36 -9.51 10.65
N ALA A 34 5.18 -9.98 9.71
CA ALA A 34 6.59 -10.32 9.95
C ALA A 34 7.43 -9.14 10.45
N HIS A 35 7.03 -7.91 10.14
CA HIS A 35 7.66 -6.67 10.60
C HIS A 35 6.91 -6.01 11.77
N GLY A 36 5.91 -6.69 12.35
CA GLY A 36 5.15 -6.19 13.50
C GLY A 36 4.13 -5.09 13.18
N GLY A 37 3.85 -4.86 11.89
CA GLY A 37 2.78 -3.97 11.44
C GLY A 37 1.41 -4.64 11.52
N LYS A 38 0.35 -3.88 11.22
CA LYS A 38 -1.02 -4.41 11.16
C LYS A 38 -1.76 -3.92 9.93
N LEU A 39 -2.34 -4.86 9.20
CA LEU A 39 -3.23 -4.61 8.08
C LEU A 39 -4.57 -5.32 8.33
N TYR A 40 -5.64 -4.54 8.33
CA TYR A 40 -7.01 -5.05 8.39
C TYR A 40 -7.60 -5.01 6.99
N VAL A 41 -7.88 -6.16 6.38
CA VAL A 41 -8.45 -6.24 5.03
C VAL A 41 -9.97 -6.32 5.11
N TYR A 42 -10.65 -5.45 4.37
CA TYR A 42 -12.11 -5.38 4.25
C TYR A 42 -12.52 -5.64 2.80
N GLY A 43 -13.23 -6.74 2.58
CA GLY A 43 -13.84 -7.02 1.28
C GLY A 43 -15.17 -6.28 1.12
N CYS A 44 -15.38 -5.62 -0.01
CA CYS A 44 -16.74 -5.35 -0.49
C CYS A 44 -17.20 -6.58 -1.27
N SER A 45 -18.28 -7.22 -0.80
CA SER A 45 -19.05 -8.12 -1.63
C SER A 45 -19.62 -7.30 -2.80
N VAL A 46 -19.08 -7.52 -3.99
CA VAL A 46 -19.55 -6.81 -5.19
C VAL A 46 -21.03 -7.11 -5.40
N GLN A 47 -21.86 -6.08 -5.44
CA GLN A 47 -22.93 -6.08 -6.43
C GLN A 47 -22.23 -6.10 -7.79
N LYS A 48 -22.59 -7.08 -8.64
CA LYS A 48 -22.00 -7.32 -9.97
C LYS A 48 -21.44 -6.05 -10.60
N ALA A 49 -20.13 -6.01 -10.84
CA ALA A 49 -19.63 -5.13 -11.89
C ALA A 49 -20.35 -5.51 -13.20
N ASP A 50 -20.77 -4.53 -13.99
CA ASP A 50 -21.54 -4.78 -15.22
C ASP A 50 -20.79 -5.70 -16.21
N GLU A 51 -19.46 -5.80 -16.10
CA GLU A 51 -18.64 -6.73 -16.88
C GLU A 51 -17.53 -7.40 -16.02
N PRO A 52 -17.42 -8.74 -16.03
CA PRO A 52 -16.29 -9.46 -15.43
C PRO A 52 -15.01 -9.29 -16.27
N PHE A 53 -13.85 -9.61 -15.69
CA PHE A 53 -12.61 -9.78 -16.44
C PHE A 53 -12.73 -10.90 -17.49
N PRO A 54 -11.86 -10.93 -18.51
CA PRO A 54 -11.89 -11.95 -19.57
C PRO A 54 -11.80 -13.41 -19.07
N ASP A 55 -11.28 -13.63 -17.87
CA ASP A 55 -11.19 -14.93 -17.21
C ASP A 55 -12.43 -15.30 -16.37
N GLY A 56 -13.45 -14.43 -16.34
CA GLY A 56 -14.69 -14.61 -15.60
C GLY A 56 -14.63 -14.18 -14.14
N SER A 57 -13.51 -13.61 -13.67
CA SER A 57 -13.41 -13.04 -12.33
C SER A 57 -14.12 -11.68 -12.25
N PHE A 58 -14.66 -11.34 -11.07
CA PHE A 58 -15.31 -10.05 -10.83
C PHE A 58 -14.36 -9.09 -10.11
N TRP A 59 -14.49 -7.80 -10.40
CA TRP A 59 -13.84 -6.75 -9.62
C TRP A 59 -14.25 -6.85 -8.15
N GLN A 60 -13.39 -7.41 -7.29
CA GLN A 60 -13.61 -7.33 -5.86
C GLN A 60 -12.99 -6.03 -5.36
N TRP A 61 -13.83 -5.05 -5.01
CA TRP A 61 -13.36 -3.84 -4.35
C TRP A 61 -12.85 -4.19 -2.97
N VAL A 62 -11.55 -4.43 -2.86
CA VAL A 62 -10.89 -4.64 -1.58
C VAL A 62 -10.26 -3.33 -1.13
N TRP A 63 -10.52 -2.99 0.12
CA TRP A 63 -9.83 -1.91 0.80
C TRP A 63 -9.37 -2.43 2.15
N GLY A 64 -8.24 -1.94 2.62
CA GLY A 64 -7.69 -2.27 3.92
C GLY A 64 -7.53 -1.01 4.77
N SER A 65 -7.18 -1.23 6.04
CA SER A 65 -6.69 -0.18 6.90
C SER A 65 -5.37 -0.62 7.52
N VAL A 66 -4.33 0.19 7.31
CA VAL A 66 -3.00 0.00 7.89
C VAL A 66 -2.94 0.77 9.19
N GLU A 67 -2.49 0.14 10.28
CA GLU A 67 -2.21 0.86 11.53
C GLU A 67 -0.90 1.63 11.40
N THR A 68 -0.97 2.96 11.45
CA THR A 68 0.19 3.85 11.36
C THR A 68 0.38 4.61 12.66
N ILE A 69 1.53 5.28 12.82
CA ILE A 69 1.80 6.13 13.99
C ILE A 69 0.84 7.33 14.12
N GLU A 70 0.21 7.75 13.01
CA GLU A 70 -0.77 8.84 12.97
C GLU A 70 -2.22 8.33 13.13
N GLY A 71 -2.40 7.01 13.25
CA GLY A 71 -3.70 6.34 13.29
C GLY A 71 -3.93 5.44 12.07
N SER A 72 -5.15 4.91 11.95
CA SER A 72 -5.46 3.95 10.89
C SER A 72 -5.61 4.66 9.54
N MET A 73 -4.86 4.22 8.52
CA MET A 73 -4.89 4.78 7.17
C MET A 73 -5.50 3.80 6.18
N LYS A 74 -6.46 4.29 5.38
CA LYS A 74 -7.14 3.48 4.36
C LYS A 74 -6.21 3.17 3.18
N ALA A 75 -6.06 1.90 2.86
CA ALA A 75 -5.43 1.41 1.65
C ALA A 75 -6.51 0.93 0.66
N LEU A 76 -6.41 1.31 -0.60
CA LEU A 76 -7.25 0.79 -1.69
C LEU A 76 -6.43 -0.15 -2.56
N ALA A 77 -7.07 -1.14 -3.17
CA ALA A 77 -6.45 -1.93 -4.22
C ALA A 77 -5.75 -1.02 -5.24
N GLY A 78 -4.48 -1.34 -5.53
CA GLY A 78 -3.58 -0.57 -6.36
C GLY A 78 -2.59 0.30 -5.60
N ASP A 79 -2.91 0.74 -4.37
CA ASP A 79 -2.01 1.55 -3.53
C ASP A 79 -0.73 0.78 -3.17
N TRP A 80 0.35 1.51 -2.88
CA TRP A 80 1.59 0.93 -2.36
C TRP A 80 1.59 0.96 -0.84
N ILE A 81 1.95 -0.14 -0.20
CA ILE A 81 2.25 -0.16 1.24
C ILE A 81 3.76 -0.01 1.40
N ILE A 82 4.18 1.04 2.08
CA ILE A 82 5.58 1.34 2.36
C ILE A 82 5.95 0.84 3.76
N HIS A 83 7.13 0.23 3.89
CA HIS A 83 7.84 0.04 5.14
C HIS A 83 8.88 1.14 5.28
N GLY A 84 8.61 2.10 6.18
CA GLY A 84 9.44 3.26 6.43
C GLY A 84 10.70 2.93 7.23
N VAL A 85 11.64 3.87 7.25
CA VAL A 85 12.96 3.69 7.89
C VAL A 85 12.91 3.50 9.41
N ALA A 86 11.82 3.89 10.07
CA ALA A 86 11.65 3.68 11.50
C ALA A 86 10.75 2.46 11.79
N GLY A 87 10.45 1.63 10.79
CA GLY A 87 9.61 0.43 10.91
C GLY A 87 8.12 0.70 10.77
N GLU A 88 7.71 1.92 10.40
CA GLU A 88 6.31 2.27 10.22
C GLU A 88 5.75 1.79 8.88
N PHE A 89 4.48 1.37 8.86
CA PHE A 89 3.77 1.06 7.62
C PHE A 89 2.77 2.15 7.27
N TYR A 90 2.66 2.50 5.99
CA TYR A 90 1.62 3.42 5.50
C TYR A 90 1.33 3.23 4.00
N PRO A 91 0.07 3.46 3.57
CA PRO A 91 -0.29 3.41 2.16
C PRO A 91 0.06 4.72 1.42
N VAL A 92 0.49 4.60 0.17
CA VAL A 92 0.78 5.70 -0.76
C VAL A 92 0.09 5.45 -2.10
N LYS A 93 -0.47 6.50 -2.70
CA LYS A 93 -1.13 6.40 -4.00
C LYS A 93 -0.14 6.10 -5.13
N PRO A 94 -0.53 5.34 -6.17
CA PRO A 94 0.39 4.91 -7.22
C PRO A 94 1.10 6.05 -7.95
N ASP A 95 0.38 7.14 -8.22
CA ASP A 95 0.89 8.34 -8.87
C ASP A 95 1.90 9.08 -7.97
N ILE A 96 1.64 9.16 -6.67
CA ILE A 96 2.57 9.75 -5.69
C ILE A 96 3.81 8.88 -5.54
N PHE A 97 3.64 7.56 -5.49
CA PHE A 97 4.75 6.61 -5.36
C PHE A 97 5.69 6.72 -6.57
N ALA A 98 5.16 6.63 -7.78
CA ALA A 98 5.95 6.73 -9.02
C ALA A 98 6.63 8.09 -9.20
N ALA A 99 6.07 9.16 -8.64
CA ALA A 99 6.68 10.49 -8.66
C ALA A 99 7.78 10.69 -7.60
N THR A 100 7.87 9.78 -6.62
CA THR A 100 8.71 9.94 -5.42
C THR A 100 9.82 8.90 -5.31
N TYR A 101 9.59 7.69 -5.83
CA TYR A 101 10.47 6.54 -5.67
C TYR A 101 10.85 5.95 -7.03
N GLU A 102 12.08 5.45 -7.10
CA GLU A 102 12.60 4.70 -8.23
C GLU A 102 13.15 3.37 -7.69
N GLU A 103 13.03 2.30 -8.48
CA GLU A 103 13.57 1.00 -8.11
C GLU A 103 15.10 1.06 -8.06
N VAL A 104 15.69 0.52 -7.00
CA VAL A 104 17.14 0.40 -6.88
C VAL A 104 17.56 -0.90 -7.55
N SER A 105 18.32 -0.81 -8.64
CA SER A 105 18.97 -1.96 -9.27
C SER A 105 20.20 -2.37 -8.46
N GLU A 106 20.26 -3.63 -8.00
CA GLU A 106 21.44 -4.25 -7.37
C GLU A 106 22.62 -4.45 -8.34
#